data_AF-A0A2D8HZE4-F1
#
_entry.id   AF-A0A2D8HZE4-F1
#
_cell.length_a   1.000
_cell.length_b   1.000
_cell.length_c   1.000
_cell.angle_alpha   90.00
_cell.angle_beta   90.00
_cell.angle_gamma   90.00
#
_symmetry.space_group_name_H-M   'P 1'
#
loop_
_entity.id
_entity.type
_entity.pdbx_description
1 polymer ?
#
loop_
_entity_poly.entity_id
_entity_poly.type
_entity_poly.pdbx_seq_one_letter_code
_entity_poly.pdbx_strand_id
1 'polypeptide(L)'
;MRKIKNLLIISNLLLFIILYFSQSEKNNDLRNSELNELTDINSITEIVINKNKNNIIFSKDNYDWKIKSPLKWRLDYFAISKFLNTFSHIKFIEYANLSEIKERGEKLIDYGINSNSTSISVKRLNSTSKFILGADCRDSETVFCKLEINNVPTDQLWRISKEIVELSDTEISSWANMDLINSNFYQIDKLTVQFKSENKLTTKTTLQKKQNKWAFSYPFVAQTNSDEVRTLLGNLLNEKIIKIDNNETFKNKLNLRDNWKSKLTVETGDRNQTFLLSETVEQGNQKFCFCLSNYSSNLLKIESSFLNNLSDWSTKLREKRIFQFQYLDINQIKINRNDENLILKKGENDWKLKGGTLSDSVADPDMIKQLIKKLNSLEVIEFLSFNPTQNQLNTSEFENNSESIQIKFSDTSTITILCNNKFEDATLRKIFVPELSILCLIEESFNEILSYKNFEFLNKDYFPDEYSIKTLRILNKNNEEVIFDKNHTFTSKLFLNSKIKAYLNRKSENDGTWHKGDWVPWKHIVEFDFAYPENINPDRLMLSEQLGATLWLASFKDNNLTFNLDVDLIENLQSILSKSDP
;
A
#
# COMPACT_ATOMS: atom_id res chain seq x y z
N MET A 1 -61.40 -11.86 79.39
CA MET A 1 -60.89 -10.54 78.95
C MET A 1 -59.36 -10.48 78.76
N ARG A 2 -58.53 -11.18 79.55
CA ARG A 2 -57.05 -11.14 79.43
C ARG A 2 -56.49 -11.73 78.12
N LYS A 3 -57.12 -12.79 77.57
CA LYS A 3 -56.70 -13.44 76.31
C LYS A 3 -56.93 -12.58 75.05
N ILE A 4 -58.01 -11.78 75.03
CA ILE A 4 -58.35 -10.89 73.89
C ILE A 4 -57.39 -9.69 73.82
N LYS A 5 -56.97 -9.15 74.98
CA LYS A 5 -55.97 -8.08 75.05
C LYS A 5 -54.60 -8.52 74.51
N ASN A 6 -54.16 -9.74 74.85
CA ASN A 6 -52.89 -10.27 74.33
C ASN A 6 -52.95 -10.53 72.82
N LEU A 7 -54.11 -10.97 72.29
CA LEU A 7 -54.31 -11.17 70.86
C LEU A 7 -54.23 -9.84 70.08
N LEU A 8 -54.81 -8.77 70.62
CA LEU A 8 -54.77 -7.42 70.02
C LEU A 8 -53.35 -6.84 69.99
N ILE A 9 -52.55 -7.06 71.05
CA ILE A 9 -51.16 -6.60 71.09
C ILE A 9 -50.32 -7.35 70.05
N ILE A 10 -50.49 -8.67 69.93
CA ILE A 10 -49.80 -9.47 68.91
C ILE A 10 -50.21 -9.02 67.51
N SER A 11 -51.50 -8.77 67.27
CA SER A 11 -51.99 -8.30 65.97
C SER A 11 -51.44 -6.93 65.58
N ASN A 12 -51.31 -5.99 66.53
CA ASN A 12 -50.68 -4.69 66.28
C ASN A 12 -49.18 -4.81 66.01
N LEU A 13 -48.49 -5.72 66.70
CA LEU A 13 -47.07 -5.97 66.47
C LEU A 13 -46.83 -6.57 65.08
N LEU A 14 -47.71 -7.49 64.65
CA LEU A 14 -47.71 -8.07 63.32
C LEU A 14 -48.01 -7.03 62.23
N LEU A 15 -48.96 -6.13 62.48
CA LEU A 15 -49.27 -5.02 61.59
C LEU A 15 -48.07 -4.05 61.46
N PHE A 16 -47.38 -3.76 62.57
CA PHE A 16 -46.18 -2.93 62.57
C PHE A 16 -45.04 -3.59 61.78
N ILE A 17 -44.83 -4.89 61.94
CA ILE A 17 -43.84 -5.66 61.17
C ILE A 17 -44.18 -5.63 59.68
N ILE A 18 -45.44 -5.86 59.30
CA ILE A 18 -45.89 -5.81 57.90
C ILE A 18 -45.72 -4.41 57.30
N LEU A 19 -46.08 -3.36 58.03
CA LEU A 19 -45.89 -1.97 57.58
C LEU A 19 -44.41 -1.62 57.44
N TYR A 20 -43.57 -2.05 58.39
CA TYR A 20 -42.12 -1.84 58.35
C TYR A 20 -41.47 -2.56 57.14
N PHE A 21 -41.81 -3.83 56.91
CA PHE A 21 -41.31 -4.57 55.76
C PHE A 21 -41.82 -4.01 54.43
N SER A 22 -43.11 -3.66 54.31
CA SER A 22 -43.69 -3.05 53.11
C SER A 22 -43.06 -1.70 52.79
N GLN A 23 -42.77 -0.88 53.80
CA GLN A 23 -42.11 0.41 53.61
C GLN A 23 -40.63 0.26 53.24
N SER A 24 -39.95 -0.78 53.75
CA SER A 24 -38.58 -1.12 53.36
C SER A 24 -38.48 -1.61 51.90
N GLU A 25 -39.41 -2.44 51.44
CA GLU A 25 -39.47 -2.91 50.05
C GLU A 25 -39.73 -1.73 49.09
N LYS A 26 -40.69 -0.86 49.43
CA LYS A 26 -41.01 0.32 48.61
C LYS A 26 -39.84 1.31 48.51
N ASN A 27 -39.06 1.47 49.59
CA ASN A 27 -37.85 2.29 49.58
C ASN A 27 -36.72 1.65 48.75
N ASN A 28 -36.58 0.31 48.77
CA ASN A 28 -35.60 -0.39 47.94
C ASN A 28 -35.96 -0.31 46.44
N ASP A 29 -37.23 -0.42 46.09
CA ASP A 29 -37.70 -0.28 44.70
C ASP A 29 -37.48 1.14 44.15
N LEU A 30 -37.80 2.17 44.96
CA LEU A 30 -37.52 3.56 44.59
C LEU A 30 -36.02 3.82 44.43
N ARG A 31 -35.18 3.32 45.34
CA ARG A 31 -33.71 3.43 45.24
C ARG A 31 -33.14 2.71 44.03
N ASN A 32 -33.63 1.50 43.73
CA ASN A 32 -33.24 0.76 42.53
C ASN A 32 -33.66 1.51 41.26
N SER A 33 -34.80 2.18 41.26
CA SER A 33 -35.22 3.03 40.13
C SER A 33 -34.32 4.25 39.95
N GLU A 34 -33.92 4.92 41.03
CA GLU A 34 -32.96 6.04 41.00
C GLU A 34 -31.58 5.59 40.50
N LEU A 35 -31.08 4.43 40.97
CA LEU A 35 -29.82 3.84 40.50
C LEU A 35 -29.86 3.43 39.02
N ASN A 36 -31.01 2.94 38.54
CA ASN A 36 -31.20 2.61 37.13
C ASN A 36 -31.21 3.87 36.25
N GLU A 37 -31.78 4.99 36.70
CA GLU A 37 -31.68 6.28 35.99
C GLU A 37 -30.24 6.82 35.91
N LEU A 38 -29.37 6.50 36.88
CA LEU A 38 -27.95 6.86 36.85
C LEU A 38 -27.17 6.11 35.77
N THR A 39 -27.68 5.00 35.24
CA THR A 39 -26.98 4.19 34.23
C THR A 39 -27.49 4.40 32.80
N ASP A 40 -28.53 5.24 32.61
CA ASP A 40 -28.97 5.63 31.27
C ASP A 40 -27.93 6.53 30.57
N ILE A 41 -27.31 5.96 29.53
CA ILE A 41 -26.28 6.58 28.70
C ILE A 41 -26.88 7.56 27.68
N ASN A 42 -28.08 7.28 27.20
CA ASN A 42 -28.63 7.94 26.00
C ASN A 42 -28.99 9.41 26.27
N SER A 43 -29.33 9.73 27.51
CA SER A 43 -29.69 11.07 27.96
C SER A 43 -28.50 11.94 28.39
N ILE A 44 -27.27 11.41 28.34
CA ILE A 44 -26.07 12.15 28.75
C ILE A 44 -25.71 13.21 27.69
N THR A 45 -25.51 14.44 28.17
CA THR A 45 -25.21 15.64 27.36
C THR A 45 -23.83 16.22 27.65
N GLU A 46 -23.34 16.09 28.89
CA GLU A 46 -22.04 16.62 29.30
C GLU A 46 -21.42 15.71 30.38
N ILE A 47 -20.11 15.51 30.31
CA ILE A 47 -19.32 14.77 31.30
C ILE A 47 -18.17 15.67 31.75
N VAL A 48 -17.99 15.79 33.06
CA VAL A 48 -16.98 16.64 33.69
C VAL A 48 -16.13 15.77 34.60
N ILE A 49 -14.83 15.68 34.35
CA ILE A 49 -13.87 14.98 35.19
C ILE A 49 -12.97 16.02 35.85
N ASN A 50 -13.05 16.13 37.17
CA ASN A 50 -12.20 17.00 37.97
C ASN A 50 -11.20 16.16 38.75
N LYS A 51 -9.91 16.33 38.47
CA LYS A 51 -8.81 15.66 39.17
C LYS A 51 -7.68 16.65 39.43
N ASN A 52 -7.23 16.81 40.68
CA ASN A 52 -6.08 17.65 41.05
C ASN A 52 -6.08 19.06 40.40
N LYS A 53 -7.25 19.71 40.32
CA LYS A 53 -7.49 21.02 39.66
C LYS A 53 -7.45 21.01 38.12
N ASN A 54 -7.20 19.88 37.48
CA ASN A 54 -7.45 19.70 36.04
C ASN A 54 -8.93 19.35 35.84
N ASN A 55 -9.61 20.18 35.05
CA ASN A 55 -11.01 19.99 34.70
C ASN A 55 -11.13 19.65 33.21
N ILE A 56 -11.50 18.40 32.93
CA ILE A 56 -11.77 17.90 31.59
C ILE A 56 -13.28 17.90 31.38
N ILE A 57 -13.72 18.62 30.35
CA ILE A 57 -15.15 18.75 30.03
C ILE A 57 -15.39 18.20 28.63
N PHE A 58 -16.28 17.22 28.54
CA PHE A 58 -16.79 16.66 27.30
C PHE A 58 -18.25 17.10 27.12
N SER A 59 -18.61 17.60 25.94
CA SER A 59 -19.99 17.96 25.62
C SER A 59 -20.43 17.33 24.30
N LYS A 60 -21.71 17.00 24.22
CA LYS A 60 -22.35 16.48 23.00
C LYS A 60 -22.97 17.65 22.22
N ASP A 61 -22.33 18.04 21.12
CA ASP A 61 -22.79 19.12 20.23
C ASP A 61 -23.23 18.51 18.90
N ASN A 62 -24.49 18.72 18.47
CA ASN A 62 -25.03 18.17 17.21
C ASN A 62 -24.79 16.67 17.06
N TYR A 63 -25.07 15.89 18.11
CA TYR A 63 -24.86 14.44 18.21
C TYR A 63 -23.41 13.95 18.32
N ASP A 64 -22.41 14.83 18.15
CA ASP A 64 -20.99 14.48 18.26
C ASP A 64 -20.37 14.93 19.59
N TRP A 65 -19.58 14.06 20.21
CA TRP A 65 -18.82 14.40 21.40
C TRP A 65 -17.58 15.24 21.08
N LYS A 66 -17.34 16.27 21.88
CA LYS A 66 -16.17 17.17 21.76
C LYS A 66 -15.55 17.44 23.11
N ILE A 67 -14.25 17.72 23.09
CA ILE A 67 -13.52 18.24 24.24
C ILE A 67 -13.71 19.75 24.26
N LYS A 68 -14.24 20.27 25.36
CA LYS A 68 -14.50 21.70 25.59
C LYS A 68 -13.41 22.36 26.44
N SER A 69 -12.84 21.61 27.39
CA SER A 69 -11.80 22.03 28.33
C SER A 69 -10.84 20.86 28.61
N PRO A 70 -9.52 21.09 28.79
CA PRO A 70 -8.81 22.39 28.82
C PRO A 70 -8.52 22.98 27.44
N LEU A 71 -8.77 22.22 26.37
CA LEU A 71 -8.58 22.63 24.99
C LEU A 71 -9.81 22.26 24.17
N LYS A 72 -10.14 23.07 23.16
CA LYS A 72 -11.26 22.77 22.25
C LYS A 72 -10.75 21.83 21.16
N TRP A 73 -11.21 20.58 21.18
CA TRP A 73 -10.76 19.58 20.21
C TRP A 73 -11.78 18.46 19.98
N ARG A 74 -11.53 17.68 18.93
CA ARG A 74 -12.33 16.50 18.60
C ARG A 74 -12.02 15.40 19.61
N LEU A 75 -13.07 14.75 20.09
CA LEU A 75 -12.95 13.63 20.99
C LEU A 75 -12.84 12.32 20.20
N ASP A 76 -12.04 11.38 20.69
CA ASP A 76 -11.92 10.04 20.13
C ASP A 76 -13.17 9.22 20.47
N TYR A 77 -13.87 8.74 19.44
CA TYR A 77 -15.12 8.02 19.61
C TYR A 77 -14.96 6.74 20.43
N PHE A 78 -13.85 6.01 20.29
CA PHE A 78 -13.62 4.78 21.04
C PHE A 78 -13.36 5.08 22.51
N ALA A 79 -12.61 6.13 22.82
CA ALA A 79 -12.35 6.56 24.20
C ALA A 79 -13.64 6.88 24.95
N ILE A 80 -14.54 7.70 24.38
CA ILE A 80 -15.83 7.99 25.03
C ILE A 80 -16.74 6.78 25.05
N SER A 81 -16.76 5.96 24.00
CA SER A 81 -17.59 4.75 23.98
C SER A 81 -17.17 3.78 25.07
N LYS A 82 -15.86 3.61 25.28
CA LYS A 82 -15.31 2.84 26.40
C LYS A 82 -15.79 3.40 27.74
N PHE A 83 -15.68 4.73 27.92
CA PHE A 83 -16.15 5.38 29.14
C PHE A 83 -17.63 5.14 29.40
N LEU A 84 -18.49 5.41 28.41
CA LEU A 84 -19.94 5.27 28.56
C LEU A 84 -20.32 3.82 28.87
N ASN A 85 -19.67 2.85 28.21
CA ASN A 85 -19.91 1.43 28.45
C ASN A 85 -19.46 1.00 29.85
N THR A 86 -18.25 1.36 30.28
CA THR A 86 -17.80 1.09 31.65
C THR A 86 -18.73 1.76 32.65
N PHE A 87 -19.14 3.01 32.40
CA PHE A 87 -20.00 3.78 33.29
C PHE A 87 -21.40 3.16 33.46
N SER A 88 -22.02 2.65 32.39
CA SER A 88 -23.34 2.00 32.50
C SER A 88 -23.33 0.66 33.23
N HIS A 89 -22.18 0.00 33.30
CA HIS A 89 -22.02 -1.29 33.97
C HIS A 89 -21.46 -1.15 35.39
N ILE A 90 -21.32 0.07 35.91
CA ILE A 90 -20.91 0.30 37.30
C ILE A 90 -21.93 -0.34 38.24
N LYS A 91 -21.45 -1.29 39.04
CA LYS A 91 -22.21 -1.87 40.14
C LYS A 91 -22.03 -1.02 41.39
N PHE A 92 -23.14 -0.53 41.92
CA PHE A 92 -23.19 0.19 43.19
C PHE A 92 -23.48 -0.81 44.32
N ILE A 93 -22.48 -1.05 45.17
CA ILE A 93 -22.61 -1.89 46.35
C ILE A 93 -22.69 -0.97 47.57
N GLU A 94 -23.80 -1.00 48.31
CA GLU A 94 -23.95 -0.19 49.52
C GLU A 94 -22.92 -0.59 50.58
N TYR A 95 -22.29 0.40 51.22
CA TYR A 95 -21.34 0.16 52.32
C TYR A 95 -21.90 0.58 53.69
N ALA A 96 -22.25 1.86 53.85
CA ALA A 96 -22.77 2.39 55.11
C ALA A 96 -23.52 3.70 54.91
N ASN A 97 -24.44 4.01 55.83
CA ASN A 97 -25.10 5.32 55.88
C ASN A 97 -24.17 6.37 56.54
N LEU A 98 -24.19 7.61 56.05
CA LEU A 98 -23.43 8.73 56.61
C LEU A 98 -23.74 8.99 58.10
N SER A 99 -24.95 8.71 58.55
CA SER A 99 -25.33 8.80 59.97
C SER A 99 -24.63 7.73 60.81
N GLU A 100 -24.56 6.48 60.31
CA GLU A 100 -23.88 5.38 60.98
C GLU A 100 -22.36 5.61 61.07
N ILE A 101 -21.75 6.16 60.02
CA ILE A 101 -20.33 6.53 60.00
C ILE A 101 -20.05 7.56 61.10
N LYS A 102 -20.91 8.58 61.25
CA LYS A 102 -20.78 9.60 62.30
C LYS A 102 -20.99 9.01 63.70
N GLU A 103 -21.93 8.09 63.88
CA GLU A 103 -22.16 7.40 65.15
C GLU A 103 -20.97 6.54 65.58
N ARG A 104 -20.23 5.97 64.62
CA ARG A 104 -18.97 5.25 64.86
C ARG A 104 -17.78 6.18 65.16
N GLY A 105 -17.97 7.50 65.10
CA GLY A 105 -16.90 8.49 65.29
C GLY A 105 -15.97 8.65 64.09
N GLU A 106 -16.29 8.04 62.96
CA GLU A 106 -15.51 8.07 61.72
C GLU A 106 -15.91 9.28 60.86
N LYS A 107 -15.02 9.69 59.95
CA LYS A 107 -15.21 10.82 59.03
C LYS A 107 -15.05 10.37 57.58
N LEU A 108 -15.69 11.06 56.65
CA LEU A 108 -15.51 10.82 55.20
C LEU A 108 -14.05 10.87 54.73
N ILE A 109 -13.22 11.63 55.43
CA ILE A 109 -11.78 11.73 55.15
C ILE A 109 -11.06 10.40 55.38
N ASP A 110 -11.54 9.58 56.33
CA ASP A 110 -10.98 8.26 56.65
C ASP A 110 -11.19 7.26 55.50
N TYR A 111 -12.19 7.54 54.65
CA TYR A 111 -12.52 6.82 53.43
C TYR A 111 -11.88 7.43 52.17
N GLY A 112 -10.96 8.39 52.34
CA GLY A 112 -10.27 9.06 51.24
C GLY A 112 -11.11 10.11 50.50
N ILE A 113 -12.28 10.49 51.02
CA ILE A 113 -13.16 11.49 50.41
C ILE A 113 -12.87 12.87 51.02
N ASN A 114 -12.22 13.74 50.24
CA ASN A 114 -11.78 15.07 50.65
C ASN A 114 -11.87 16.07 49.48
N SER A 115 -11.40 17.31 49.69
CA SER A 115 -11.44 18.39 48.68
C SER A 115 -10.56 18.15 47.45
N ASN A 116 -9.61 17.22 47.51
CA ASN A 116 -8.73 16.82 46.40
C ASN A 116 -9.20 15.51 45.73
N SER A 117 -10.28 14.89 46.20
CA SER A 117 -10.84 13.69 45.60
C SER A 117 -11.23 13.92 44.14
N THR A 118 -10.95 12.93 43.29
CA THR A 118 -11.42 12.95 41.91
C THR A 118 -12.95 12.94 41.90
N SER A 119 -13.55 13.83 41.12
CA SER A 119 -15.00 13.83 40.92
C SER A 119 -15.38 13.75 39.45
N ILE A 120 -16.35 12.90 39.16
CA ILE A 120 -16.93 12.74 37.83
C ILE A 120 -18.36 13.25 37.93
N SER A 121 -18.71 14.25 37.13
CA SER A 121 -20.07 14.76 37.04
C SER A 121 -20.64 14.42 35.67
N VAL A 122 -21.81 13.81 35.66
CA VAL A 122 -22.54 13.42 34.46
C VAL A 122 -23.83 14.22 34.43
N LYS A 123 -23.99 15.04 33.39
CA LYS A 123 -25.17 15.87 33.17
C LYS A 123 -26.05 15.23 32.11
N ARG A 124 -27.29 14.97 32.49
CA ARG A 124 -28.38 14.53 31.62
C ARG A 124 -29.33 15.69 31.36
N LEU A 125 -30.30 15.48 30.48
CA LEU A 125 -31.32 16.48 30.14
C LEU A 125 -32.04 17.02 31.40
N ASN A 126 -32.40 16.13 32.34
CA ASN A 126 -33.23 16.47 33.50
C ASN A 126 -32.55 16.27 34.86
N SER A 127 -31.32 15.74 34.88
CA SER A 127 -30.64 15.41 36.13
C SER A 127 -29.12 15.58 36.03
N THR A 128 -28.48 15.82 37.16
CA THR A 128 -27.02 15.85 37.29
C THR A 128 -26.59 14.91 38.38
N SER A 129 -25.64 14.04 38.09
CA SER A 129 -25.10 13.08 39.05
C SER A 129 -23.61 13.31 39.19
N LYS A 130 -23.13 13.48 40.42
CA LYS A 130 -21.72 13.68 40.71
C LYS A 130 -21.22 12.58 41.64
N PHE A 131 -20.15 11.93 41.21
CA PHE A 131 -19.50 10.81 41.87
C PHE A 131 -18.18 11.32 42.42
N ILE A 132 -17.99 11.25 43.73
CA ILE A 132 -16.75 11.66 44.40
C ILE A 132 -16.03 10.39 44.83
N LEU A 133 -14.85 10.15 44.27
CA LEU A 133 -14.08 8.92 44.45
C LEU A 133 -13.15 9.04 45.68
N GLY A 134 -13.17 8.03 46.53
CA GLY A 134 -12.38 7.91 47.75
C GLY A 134 -11.19 6.96 47.59
N ALA A 135 -10.76 6.38 48.71
CA ALA A 135 -9.65 5.42 48.76
C ALA A 135 -10.06 4.02 48.27
N ASP A 136 -9.05 3.22 47.94
CA ASP A 136 -9.20 1.79 47.63
C ASP A 136 -9.77 1.04 48.84
N CYS A 137 -10.72 0.15 48.57
CA CYS A 137 -11.22 -0.80 49.55
C CYS A 137 -10.20 -1.92 49.79
N ARG A 138 -10.37 -2.68 50.88
CA ARG A 138 -9.46 -3.77 51.28
C ARG A 138 -9.35 -4.89 50.23
N ASP A 139 -10.35 -5.04 49.37
CA ASP A 139 -10.37 -6.03 48.28
C ASP A 139 -9.55 -5.60 47.06
N SER A 140 -9.05 -4.35 47.02
CA SER A 140 -8.29 -3.75 45.91
C SER A 140 -9.02 -3.64 44.56
N GLU A 141 -10.20 -4.25 44.42
CA GLU A 141 -11.06 -4.21 43.22
C GLU A 141 -12.11 -3.09 43.27
N THR A 142 -12.44 -2.59 44.47
CA THR A 142 -13.45 -1.54 44.65
C THR A 142 -12.89 -0.29 45.31
N VAL A 143 -13.55 0.84 45.06
CA VAL A 143 -13.25 2.12 45.71
C VAL A 143 -14.48 2.68 46.40
N PHE A 144 -14.27 3.43 47.48
CA PHE A 144 -15.36 4.16 48.12
C PHE A 144 -15.83 5.30 47.22
N CYS A 145 -17.14 5.54 47.17
CA CYS A 145 -17.73 6.61 46.37
C CYS A 145 -18.88 7.28 47.12
N LYS A 146 -18.88 8.61 47.11
CA LYS A 146 -20.02 9.42 47.54
C LYS A 146 -20.77 9.95 46.32
N LEU A 147 -22.09 9.82 46.35
CA LEU A 147 -22.97 10.28 45.28
C LEU A 147 -23.65 11.61 45.67
N GLU A 148 -23.79 12.50 44.68
CA GLU A 148 -24.58 13.71 44.76
C GLU A 148 -25.53 13.74 43.55
N ILE A 149 -26.84 13.76 43.78
CA ILE A 149 -27.87 13.81 42.73
C ILE A 149 -28.52 15.19 42.78
N ASN A 150 -28.56 15.90 41.66
CA ASN A 150 -29.10 17.26 41.55
C ASN A 150 -28.50 18.23 42.59
N ASN A 151 -27.19 18.09 42.85
CA ASN A 151 -26.43 18.81 43.89
C ASN A 151 -26.88 18.54 45.33
N VAL A 152 -27.71 17.52 45.56
CA VAL A 152 -28.09 17.04 46.87
C VAL A 152 -27.22 15.82 47.20
N PRO A 153 -26.42 15.84 48.28
CA PRO A 153 -25.62 14.69 48.69
C PRO A 153 -26.52 13.57 49.18
N THR A 154 -26.23 12.34 48.73
CA THR A 154 -26.93 11.15 49.23
C THR A 154 -26.42 10.76 50.61
N ASP A 155 -27.29 10.18 51.43
CA ASP A 155 -26.94 9.71 52.78
C ASP A 155 -26.16 8.39 52.81
N GLN A 156 -25.77 7.84 51.66
CA GLN A 156 -25.07 6.56 51.56
C GLN A 156 -23.65 6.71 51.03
N LEU A 157 -22.75 5.90 51.58
CA LEU A 157 -21.42 5.62 51.04
C LEU A 157 -21.48 4.32 50.24
N TRP A 158 -21.00 4.38 49.01
CA TRP A 158 -21.02 3.27 48.05
C TRP A 158 -19.63 2.68 47.84
N ARG A 159 -19.59 1.43 47.39
CA ARG A 159 -18.42 0.78 46.80
C ARG A 159 -18.70 0.54 45.33
N ILE A 160 -17.79 1.01 44.48
CA ILE A 160 -17.88 0.88 43.02
C ILE A 160 -16.61 0.27 42.45
N SER A 161 -16.70 -0.31 41.26
CA SER A 161 -15.54 -0.90 40.58
C SER A 161 -14.43 0.12 40.36
N LYS A 162 -13.17 -0.29 40.57
CA LYS A 162 -11.98 0.53 40.37
C LYS A 162 -11.74 0.96 38.92
N GLU A 163 -12.37 0.31 37.95
CA GLU A 163 -12.32 0.68 36.51
C GLU A 163 -12.65 2.17 36.27
N ILE A 164 -13.53 2.76 37.08
CA ILE A 164 -13.90 4.18 36.95
C ILE A 164 -12.76 5.13 37.34
N VAL A 165 -11.89 4.69 38.27
CA VAL A 165 -10.70 5.45 38.69
C VAL A 165 -9.71 5.47 37.54
N GLU A 166 -9.48 4.32 36.90
CA GLU A 166 -8.58 4.22 35.74
C GLU A 166 -9.03 5.14 34.60
N LEU A 167 -10.33 5.20 34.32
CA LEU A 167 -10.87 6.13 33.33
C LEU A 167 -10.65 7.58 33.72
N SER A 168 -10.83 7.94 35.00
CA SER A 168 -10.58 9.31 35.48
C SER A 168 -9.10 9.70 35.50
N ASP A 169 -8.21 8.71 35.44
CA ASP A 169 -6.76 8.86 35.50
C ASP A 169 -6.09 9.04 34.13
N THR A 170 -6.85 8.83 33.05
CA THR A 170 -6.37 8.94 31.67
C THR A 170 -6.00 10.38 31.28
N GLU A 171 -4.93 10.54 30.51
CA GLU A 171 -4.50 11.83 29.98
C GLU A 171 -5.44 12.36 28.88
N ILE A 172 -5.48 13.68 28.71
CA ILE A 172 -6.31 14.34 27.68
C ILE A 172 -5.98 13.87 26.25
N SER A 173 -4.74 13.48 26.00
CA SER A 173 -4.25 12.88 24.74
C SER A 173 -4.98 11.58 24.40
N SER A 174 -5.30 10.76 25.40
CA SER A 174 -6.03 9.49 25.23
C SER A 174 -7.52 9.70 24.92
N TRP A 175 -8.07 10.87 25.24
CA TRP A 175 -9.43 11.26 24.88
C TRP A 175 -9.52 11.98 23.53
N ALA A 176 -8.42 12.57 23.07
CA ALA A 176 -8.40 13.37 21.86
C ALA A 176 -8.27 12.50 20.62
N ASN A 177 -9.02 12.82 19.56
CA ASN A 177 -8.72 12.23 18.25
C ASN A 177 -7.38 12.82 17.75
N MET A 178 -6.37 11.97 17.64
CA MET A 178 -5.01 12.36 17.26
C MET A 178 -4.74 12.27 15.76
N ASP A 179 -5.76 12.02 14.93
CA ASP A 179 -5.59 12.05 13.47
C ASP A 179 -5.41 13.49 13.00
N LEU A 180 -4.36 13.75 12.22
CA LEU A 180 -4.13 15.09 11.68
C LEU A 180 -5.21 15.45 10.66
N ILE A 181 -5.48 14.56 9.71
CA ILE A 181 -6.43 14.77 8.61
C ILE A 181 -7.70 13.97 8.91
N ASN A 182 -8.82 14.68 9.04
CA ASN A 182 -10.12 14.06 9.30
C ASN A 182 -10.91 13.93 8.01
N SER A 183 -10.54 12.96 7.18
CA SER A 183 -11.18 12.68 5.89
C SER A 183 -11.00 11.21 5.52
N ASN A 184 -11.89 10.70 4.68
CA ASN A 184 -11.78 9.33 4.17
C ASN A 184 -11.12 9.37 2.78
N PHE A 185 -10.39 8.32 2.42
CA PHE A 185 -9.67 8.23 1.13
C PHE A 185 -10.54 8.61 -0.09
N TYR A 186 -11.77 8.12 -0.13
CA TYR A 186 -12.67 8.32 -1.27
C TYR A 186 -13.32 9.70 -1.34
N GLN A 187 -13.36 10.43 -0.23
CA GLN A 187 -14.00 11.74 -0.13
C GLN A 187 -13.09 12.86 -0.63
N ILE A 188 -11.77 12.61 -0.75
CA ILE A 188 -10.82 13.64 -1.15
C ILE A 188 -10.90 13.85 -2.66
N ASP A 189 -11.27 15.06 -3.04
CA ASP A 189 -11.44 15.46 -4.44
C ASP A 189 -10.22 16.22 -4.96
N LYS A 190 -9.51 16.93 -4.07
CA LYS A 190 -8.36 17.75 -4.45
C LYS A 190 -7.37 17.91 -3.31
N LEU A 191 -6.09 17.84 -3.67
CA LEU A 191 -4.96 18.06 -2.79
C LEU A 191 -4.11 19.19 -3.37
N THR A 192 -3.73 20.14 -2.52
CA THR A 192 -2.80 21.20 -2.88
C THR A 192 -1.69 21.27 -1.84
N VAL A 193 -0.45 21.20 -2.29
CA VAL A 193 0.72 21.52 -1.48
C VAL A 193 1.35 22.81 -1.96
N GLN A 194 1.78 23.65 -1.03
CA GLN A 194 2.55 24.86 -1.30
C GLN A 194 3.79 24.89 -0.42
N PHE A 195 4.92 25.33 -0.97
CA PHE A 195 6.14 25.59 -0.20
C PHE A 195 6.57 27.03 -0.38
N LYS A 196 7.03 27.65 0.71
CA LYS A 196 7.55 29.02 0.71
C LYS A 196 9.07 28.98 0.82
N SER A 197 9.74 29.42 -0.24
CA SER A 197 11.19 29.59 -0.25
C SER A 197 11.61 30.84 0.52
N GLU A 198 12.89 30.93 0.87
CA GLU A 198 13.51 32.07 1.58
C GLU A 198 13.29 33.40 0.83
N ASN A 199 13.26 33.35 -0.51
CA ASN A 199 13.02 34.51 -1.38
C ASN A 199 11.51 34.88 -1.49
N LYS A 200 10.65 34.37 -0.61
CA LYS A 200 9.16 34.51 -0.64
C LYS A 200 8.48 33.95 -1.90
N LEU A 201 9.22 33.32 -2.81
CA LEU A 201 8.66 32.56 -3.91
C LEU A 201 7.90 31.36 -3.35
N THR A 202 6.71 31.11 -3.88
CA THR A 202 5.91 29.95 -3.51
C THR A 202 5.83 28.97 -4.67
N THR A 203 6.23 27.72 -4.41
CA THR A 203 5.92 26.62 -5.32
C THR A 203 4.59 26.03 -4.91
N LYS A 204 3.79 25.61 -5.89
CA LYS A 204 2.47 25.03 -5.68
C LYS A 204 2.32 23.83 -6.59
N THR A 205 1.77 22.75 -6.06
CA THR A 205 1.38 21.57 -6.82
C THR A 205 -0.03 21.18 -6.42
N THR A 206 -0.90 20.97 -7.40
CA THR A 206 -2.30 20.62 -7.15
C THR A 206 -2.68 19.37 -7.93
N LEU A 207 -3.19 18.38 -7.20
CA LEU A 207 -3.81 17.17 -7.71
C LEU A 207 -5.31 17.30 -7.62
N GLN A 208 -6.03 16.92 -8.67
CA GLN A 208 -7.49 16.90 -8.67
C GLN A 208 -7.98 15.56 -9.20
N LYS A 209 -8.99 15.00 -8.53
CA LYS A 209 -9.68 13.79 -8.94
C LYS A 209 -10.74 14.16 -9.98
N LYS A 210 -10.62 13.61 -11.19
CA LYS A 210 -11.59 13.76 -12.28
C LYS A 210 -11.96 12.37 -12.80
N GLN A 211 -13.26 12.07 -12.90
CA GLN A 211 -13.75 10.77 -13.37
C GLN A 211 -13.07 9.57 -12.65
N ASN A 212 -12.91 9.69 -11.34
CA ASN A 212 -12.25 8.70 -10.49
C ASN A 212 -10.75 8.46 -10.76
N LYS A 213 -10.08 9.32 -11.55
CA LYS A 213 -8.62 9.31 -11.75
C LYS A 213 -8.00 10.59 -11.23
N TRP A 214 -6.81 10.47 -10.63
CA TRP A 214 -6.03 11.61 -10.17
C TRP A 214 -5.21 12.18 -11.32
N ALA A 215 -5.15 13.51 -11.39
CA ALA A 215 -4.34 14.23 -12.37
C ALA A 215 -3.79 15.52 -11.76
N PHE A 216 -2.65 15.97 -12.26
CA PHE A 216 -2.16 17.32 -11.99
C PHE A 216 -3.07 18.34 -12.67
N SER A 217 -3.38 19.41 -11.92
CA SER A 217 -4.07 20.60 -12.43
C SER A 217 -3.18 21.84 -12.38
N TYR A 218 -2.10 21.80 -11.59
CA TYR A 218 -1.11 22.86 -11.46
C TYR A 218 0.23 22.26 -11.00
N PRO A 219 1.40 22.73 -11.51
CA PRO A 219 1.58 23.83 -12.48
C PRO A 219 1.29 23.45 -13.93
N PHE A 220 1.13 22.16 -14.22
CA PHE A 220 0.80 21.63 -15.54
C PHE A 220 -0.35 20.62 -15.43
N VAL A 221 -0.91 20.25 -16.58
CA VAL A 221 -1.91 19.18 -16.68
C VAL A 221 -1.21 17.89 -17.10
N ALA A 222 -1.24 16.87 -16.26
CA ALA A 222 -0.66 15.55 -16.54
C ALA A 222 -1.35 14.46 -15.71
N GLN A 223 -1.27 13.21 -16.16
CA GLN A 223 -1.74 12.06 -15.38
C GLN A 223 -0.77 11.75 -14.23
N THR A 224 -1.32 11.26 -13.13
CA THR A 224 -0.54 10.78 -11.99
C THR A 224 -0.42 9.27 -12.03
N ASN A 225 0.65 8.73 -11.43
CA ASN A 225 0.68 7.32 -11.08
C ASN A 225 -0.34 7.06 -9.95
N SER A 226 -1.34 6.23 -10.22
CA SER A 226 -2.44 5.96 -9.28
C SER A 226 -1.98 5.26 -8.01
N ASP A 227 -0.96 4.41 -8.08
CA ASP A 227 -0.43 3.69 -6.93
C ASP A 227 0.35 4.64 -6.02
N GLU A 228 1.18 5.52 -6.59
CA GLU A 228 1.93 6.53 -5.84
C GLU A 228 0.99 7.52 -5.13
N VAL A 229 -0.07 7.99 -5.79
CA VAL A 229 -1.06 8.86 -5.16
C VAL A 229 -1.81 8.13 -4.05
N ARG A 230 -2.12 6.84 -4.23
CA ARG A 230 -2.78 6.04 -3.18
C ARG A 230 -1.87 5.86 -1.96
N THR A 231 -0.59 5.58 -2.18
CA THR A 231 0.42 5.48 -1.10
C THR A 231 0.55 6.81 -0.36
N LEU A 232 0.67 7.92 -1.09
CA LEU A 232 0.70 9.26 -0.51
C LEU A 232 -0.53 9.54 0.35
N LEU A 233 -1.73 9.32 -0.19
CA LEU A 233 -2.99 9.53 0.53
C LEU A 233 -3.06 8.68 1.80
N GLY A 234 -2.63 7.41 1.73
CA GLY A 234 -2.52 6.55 2.91
C GLY A 234 -1.59 7.13 3.97
N ASN A 235 -0.40 7.58 3.57
CA ASN A 235 0.56 8.20 4.49
C ASN A 235 0.01 9.49 5.13
N LEU A 236 -0.65 10.33 4.33
CA LEU A 236 -1.26 11.58 4.82
C LEU A 236 -2.40 11.33 5.81
N LEU A 237 -3.27 10.36 5.53
CA LEU A 237 -4.42 10.03 6.38
C LEU A 237 -4.04 9.30 7.67
N ASN A 238 -2.91 8.58 7.66
CA ASN A 238 -2.42 7.87 8.83
C ASN A 238 -1.55 8.74 9.76
N GLU A 239 -1.26 10.00 9.39
CA GLU A 239 -0.44 10.89 10.20
C GLU A 239 -1.10 11.19 11.55
N LYS A 240 -0.33 10.98 12.62
CA LYS A 240 -0.78 11.19 14.00
C LYS A 240 -0.14 12.44 14.60
N ILE A 241 -0.93 13.16 15.38
CA ILE A 241 -0.47 14.28 16.20
C ILE A 241 0.28 13.71 17.40
N ILE A 242 1.52 14.16 17.61
CA ILE A 242 2.32 13.80 18.79
C ILE A 242 1.74 14.48 20.03
N LYS A 243 1.44 15.79 19.91
CA LYS A 243 0.95 16.60 21.03
C LYS A 243 0.13 17.78 20.54
N ILE A 244 -0.90 18.12 21.30
CA ILE A 244 -1.69 19.34 21.11
C ILE A 244 -1.21 20.35 22.16
N ASP A 245 -0.70 21.49 21.71
CA ASP A 245 -0.25 22.60 22.55
C ASP A 245 -1.26 23.75 22.49
N ASN A 246 -1.60 24.28 23.66
CA ASN A 246 -2.54 25.39 23.84
C ASN A 246 -1.86 26.65 24.42
N ASN A 247 -0.53 26.71 24.40
CA ASN A 247 0.19 27.88 24.87
C ASN A 247 0.12 29.04 23.86
N GLU A 248 -0.81 29.97 24.10
CA GLU A 248 -1.02 31.14 23.23
C GLU A 248 0.21 32.05 23.13
N THR A 249 1.05 32.17 24.17
CA THR A 249 2.27 33.00 24.10
C THR A 249 3.27 32.43 23.10
N PHE A 250 3.47 31.10 23.13
CA PHE A 250 4.37 30.41 22.21
C PHE A 250 3.83 30.43 20.78
N LYS A 251 2.52 30.19 20.60
CA LYS A 251 1.85 30.26 19.30
C LYS A 251 1.95 31.64 18.66
N ASN A 252 1.76 32.71 19.43
CA ASN A 252 1.92 34.09 18.96
C ASN A 252 3.36 34.39 18.55
N LYS A 253 4.36 33.87 19.29
CA LYS A 253 5.77 34.02 18.94
C LYS A 253 6.12 33.31 17.62
N LEU A 254 5.55 32.13 17.39
CA LEU A 254 5.80 31.35 16.17
C LEU A 254 5.14 31.98 14.92
N ASN A 255 3.95 32.59 15.09
CA ASN A 255 3.18 33.27 14.04
C ASN A 255 3.10 32.50 12.70
N LEU A 256 2.70 31.22 12.75
CA LEU A 256 2.65 30.36 11.54
C LEU A 256 1.71 30.86 10.44
N ARG A 257 0.76 31.74 10.76
CA ARG A 257 -0.12 32.32 9.74
C ARG A 257 0.66 33.08 8.68
N ASP A 258 1.74 33.76 9.08
CA ASP A 258 2.59 34.53 8.18
C ASP A 258 3.90 33.81 7.83
N ASN A 259 4.43 33.01 8.76
CA ASN A 259 5.77 32.41 8.71
C ASN A 259 5.79 30.90 8.39
N TRP A 260 4.71 30.33 7.85
CA TRP A 260 4.68 28.94 7.40
C TRP A 260 5.73 28.67 6.30
N LYS A 261 6.24 27.43 6.28
CA LYS A 261 7.19 26.92 5.28
C LYS A 261 6.51 25.99 4.28
N SER A 262 5.63 25.13 4.78
CA SER A 262 4.83 24.23 3.95
C SER A 262 3.36 24.42 4.27
N LYS A 263 2.50 24.30 3.27
CA LYS A 263 1.05 24.39 3.42
C LYS A 263 0.40 23.26 2.65
N LEU A 264 -0.39 22.45 3.34
CA LEU A 264 -1.22 21.41 2.75
C LEU A 264 -2.68 21.87 2.77
N THR A 265 -3.40 21.65 1.69
CA THR A 265 -4.85 21.87 1.61
C THR A 265 -5.50 20.62 1.04
N VAL A 266 -6.47 20.08 1.77
CA VAL A 266 -7.27 18.90 1.44
C VAL A 266 -8.71 19.37 1.26
N GLU A 267 -9.25 19.17 0.06
CA GLU A 267 -10.64 19.55 -0.27
C GLU A 267 -11.47 18.27 -0.45
N THR A 268 -12.60 18.20 0.25
CA THR A 268 -13.54 17.07 0.27
C THR A 268 -14.96 17.59 0.09
N GLY A 269 -15.50 17.55 -1.14
CA GLY A 269 -16.78 18.17 -1.49
C GLY A 269 -16.88 19.62 -1.00
N ASP A 270 -17.65 19.81 0.09
CA ASP A 270 -17.92 21.12 0.69
C ASP A 270 -16.94 21.55 1.80
N ARG A 271 -15.97 20.70 2.15
CA ARG A 271 -15.03 20.94 3.27
C ARG A 271 -13.62 21.15 2.76
N ASN A 272 -12.97 22.20 3.28
CA ASN A 272 -11.57 22.50 3.01
C ASN A 272 -10.77 22.50 4.32
N GLN A 273 -9.83 21.56 4.44
CA GLN A 273 -8.89 21.46 5.56
C GLN A 273 -7.53 22.01 5.11
N THR A 274 -7.09 23.09 5.73
CA THR A 274 -5.79 23.71 5.45
C THR A 274 -4.88 23.56 6.65
N PHE A 275 -3.65 23.11 6.42
CA PHE A 275 -2.61 22.89 7.41
C PHE A 275 -1.39 23.75 7.06
N LEU A 276 -0.98 24.61 7.97
CA LEU A 276 0.21 25.47 7.87
C LEU A 276 1.31 24.88 8.74
N LEU A 277 2.45 24.54 8.15
CA LEU A 277 3.54 23.84 8.81
C LEU A 277 4.77 24.74 8.95
N SER A 278 5.45 24.61 10.09
CA SER A 278 6.72 25.26 10.38
C SER A 278 7.90 24.56 9.70
N GLU A 279 9.10 25.12 9.87
CA GLU A 279 10.34 24.37 9.69
C GLU A 279 10.48 23.24 10.70
N THR A 280 11.35 22.29 10.38
CA THR A 280 11.71 21.21 11.29
C THR A 280 12.45 21.77 12.50
N VAL A 281 11.99 21.39 13.68
CA VAL A 281 12.62 21.70 14.96
C VAL A 281 13.23 20.41 15.51
N GLU A 282 14.51 20.48 15.87
CA GLU A 282 15.23 19.38 16.49
C GLU A 282 15.39 19.64 17.99
N GLN A 283 14.94 18.68 18.81
CA GLN A 283 15.09 18.74 20.26
C GLN A 283 15.60 17.39 20.76
N GLY A 284 16.89 17.32 21.09
CA GLY A 284 17.57 16.05 21.37
C GLY A 284 17.51 15.12 20.15
N ASN A 285 17.04 13.89 20.34
CA ASN A 285 16.86 12.92 19.24
C ASN A 285 15.51 13.01 18.51
N GLN A 286 14.62 13.93 18.91
CA GLN A 286 13.31 14.07 18.29
C GLN A 286 13.30 15.20 17.25
N LYS A 287 12.82 14.89 16.05
CA LYS A 287 12.61 15.87 14.96
C LYS A 287 11.12 16.02 14.68
N PHE A 288 10.59 17.22 14.89
CA PHE A 288 9.16 17.50 14.73
C PHE A 288 8.93 18.82 14.00
N CYS A 289 7.70 19.08 13.59
CA CYS A 289 7.28 20.40 13.15
C CYS A 289 5.97 20.80 13.83
N PHE A 290 5.71 22.10 13.85
CA PHE A 290 4.47 22.66 14.33
C PHE A 290 3.49 22.86 13.17
N CYS A 291 2.23 22.54 13.41
CA CYS A 291 1.15 22.64 12.44
C CYS A 291 -0.02 23.44 13.02
N LEU A 292 -0.57 24.34 12.22
CA LEU A 292 -1.80 25.08 12.52
C LEU A 292 -2.85 24.75 11.46
N SER A 293 -4.05 24.35 11.88
CA SER A 293 -5.16 24.08 10.96
C SER A 293 -6.12 25.27 10.83
N ASN A 294 -6.95 25.31 9.79
CA ASN A 294 -7.99 26.33 9.65
C ASN A 294 -9.26 26.07 10.49
N TYR A 295 -9.46 24.85 10.99
CA TYR A 295 -10.65 24.47 11.76
C TYR A 295 -10.41 24.43 13.27
N SER A 296 -9.18 24.66 13.73
CA SER A 296 -8.83 24.72 15.15
C SER A 296 -7.83 25.83 15.45
N SER A 297 -7.90 26.37 16.66
CA SER A 297 -6.94 27.37 17.16
C SER A 297 -5.72 26.75 17.84
N ASN A 298 -5.68 25.44 18.02
CA ASN A 298 -4.61 24.76 18.76
C ASN A 298 -3.36 24.60 17.89
N LEU A 299 -2.19 24.65 18.52
CA LEU A 299 -0.93 24.37 17.86
C LEU A 299 -0.63 22.88 17.96
N LEU A 300 -0.39 22.22 16.83
CA LEU A 300 -0.18 20.77 16.78
C LEU A 300 1.30 20.48 16.60
N LYS A 301 1.82 19.49 17.31
CA LYS A 301 3.16 18.94 17.11
C LYS A 301 3.02 17.63 16.33
N ILE A 302 3.68 17.52 15.18
CA ILE A 302 3.68 16.31 14.34
C ILE A 302 5.10 15.89 14.00
N GLU A 303 5.30 14.66 13.53
CA GLU A 303 6.62 14.20 13.15
C GLU A 303 7.13 14.97 11.92
N SER A 304 8.44 15.25 11.90
CA SER A 304 9.04 15.95 10.75
C SER A 304 9.08 15.10 9.48
N SER A 305 9.02 13.77 9.62
CA SER A 305 8.90 12.80 8.52
C SER A 305 7.70 13.10 7.62
N PHE A 306 6.63 13.67 8.16
CA PHE A 306 5.45 14.11 7.41
C PHE A 306 5.81 15.08 6.27
N LEU A 307 6.80 15.96 6.45
CA LEU A 307 7.21 16.92 5.42
C LEU A 307 7.77 16.23 4.17
N ASN A 308 8.35 15.03 4.31
CA ASN A 308 8.85 14.25 3.18
C ASN A 308 7.72 13.75 2.28
N ASN A 309 6.54 13.49 2.86
CA ASN A 309 5.33 13.14 2.11
C ASN A 309 4.81 14.32 1.29
N LEU A 310 5.15 15.56 1.66
CA LEU A 310 4.70 16.76 0.95
C LEU A 310 5.65 17.16 -0.18
N SER A 311 6.89 16.67 -0.20
CA SER A 311 7.94 17.14 -1.12
C SER A 311 7.84 16.49 -2.51
N ASP A 312 8.23 17.24 -3.53
CA ASP A 312 8.49 16.75 -4.89
C ASP A 312 7.32 16.06 -5.58
N TRP A 313 6.08 16.43 -5.23
CA TRP A 313 4.87 15.82 -5.79
C TRP A 313 4.86 15.80 -7.32
N SER A 314 5.31 16.88 -7.96
CA SER A 314 5.36 16.99 -9.43
C SER A 314 6.23 15.93 -10.11
N THR A 315 7.19 15.36 -9.38
CA THR A 315 8.14 14.37 -9.89
C THR A 315 7.78 12.97 -9.39
N LYS A 316 7.48 12.82 -8.08
CA LYS A 316 7.19 11.52 -7.46
C LYS A 316 5.85 10.92 -7.90
N LEU A 317 4.83 11.75 -8.06
CA LEU A 317 3.46 11.27 -8.30
C LEU A 317 3.09 11.23 -9.78
N ARG A 318 3.98 11.70 -10.66
CA ARG A 318 3.74 11.75 -12.09
C ARG A 318 3.78 10.35 -12.69
N GLU A 319 2.86 10.06 -13.60
CA GLU A 319 2.96 8.82 -14.39
C GLU A 319 4.21 8.93 -15.28
N LYS A 320 5.16 8.01 -15.05
CA LYS A 320 6.42 7.94 -15.78
C LYS A 320 6.37 6.88 -16.87
N ARG A 321 5.44 5.93 -16.80
CA ARG A 321 5.27 4.91 -17.84
C ARG A 321 4.58 5.54 -19.04
N ILE A 322 5.24 5.45 -20.19
CA ILE A 322 4.72 5.99 -21.45
C ILE A 322 3.72 5.00 -22.09
N PHE A 323 3.92 3.71 -21.86
CA PHE A 323 3.27 2.63 -22.60
C PHE A 323 2.51 1.67 -21.67
N GLN A 324 1.37 1.18 -22.14
CA GLN A 324 0.51 0.20 -21.45
C GLN A 324 -0.04 -0.82 -22.45
N PHE A 325 0.84 -1.33 -23.32
CA PHE A 325 0.44 -2.20 -24.43
C PHE A 325 -0.05 -3.56 -23.94
N GLN A 326 -1.08 -4.09 -24.59
CA GLN A 326 -1.59 -5.44 -24.35
C GLN A 326 -1.22 -6.35 -25.52
N TYR A 327 -0.77 -7.58 -25.21
CA TYR A 327 -0.34 -8.55 -26.23
C TYR A 327 -1.44 -8.85 -27.26
N LEU A 328 -2.70 -8.93 -26.83
CA LEU A 328 -3.82 -9.26 -27.71
C LEU A 328 -4.13 -8.15 -28.72
N ASP A 329 -3.87 -6.89 -28.35
CA ASP A 329 -4.23 -5.71 -29.14
C ASP A 329 -3.20 -5.40 -30.22
N ILE A 330 -1.99 -5.98 -30.15
CA ILE A 330 -0.91 -5.70 -31.10
C ILE A 330 -0.98 -6.67 -32.29
N ASN A 331 -0.88 -6.10 -33.50
CA ASN A 331 -0.81 -6.84 -34.76
C ASN A 331 0.60 -6.88 -35.36
N GLN A 332 1.43 -5.88 -35.09
CA GLN A 332 2.79 -5.82 -35.63
C GLN A 332 3.72 -5.04 -34.73
N ILE A 333 4.96 -5.52 -34.59
CA ILE A 333 6.07 -4.78 -33.97
C ILE A 333 7.20 -4.73 -35.00
N LYS A 334 7.68 -3.53 -35.31
CA LYS A 334 8.81 -3.31 -36.21
C LYS A 334 9.89 -2.54 -35.45
N ILE A 335 11.10 -3.09 -35.41
CA ILE A 335 12.29 -2.43 -34.88
C ILE A 335 13.22 -2.16 -36.06
N ASN A 336 13.45 -0.88 -36.35
CA ASN A 336 14.28 -0.41 -37.45
C ASN A 336 15.64 0.02 -36.88
N ARG A 337 16.73 -0.44 -37.49
CA ARG A 337 18.10 -0.15 -37.07
C ARG A 337 18.99 0.03 -38.28
N ASN A 338 20.19 0.58 -38.08
CA ASN A 338 21.11 0.87 -39.17
C ASN A 338 21.55 -0.41 -39.93
N ASP A 339 21.70 -1.55 -39.22
CA ASP A 339 22.28 -2.77 -39.80
C ASP A 339 21.25 -3.90 -40.08
N GLU A 340 20.13 -3.95 -39.35
CA GLU A 340 19.14 -5.03 -39.50
C GLU A 340 17.77 -4.64 -38.95
N ASN A 341 16.72 -4.91 -39.72
CA ASN A 341 15.33 -4.69 -39.31
C ASN A 341 14.70 -5.97 -38.77
N LEU A 342 14.00 -5.84 -37.63
CA LEU A 342 13.14 -6.88 -37.06
C LEU A 342 11.69 -6.50 -37.33
N ILE A 343 10.94 -7.41 -37.94
CA ILE A 343 9.49 -7.24 -38.14
C ILE A 343 8.81 -8.50 -37.62
N LEU A 344 8.00 -8.33 -36.58
CA LEU A 344 7.14 -9.35 -36.02
C LEU A 344 5.71 -9.01 -36.41
N LYS A 345 5.02 -9.93 -37.09
CA LYS A 345 3.64 -9.72 -37.54
C LYS A 345 2.76 -10.88 -37.09
N LYS A 346 1.64 -10.55 -36.48
CA LYS A 346 0.60 -11.50 -36.12
C LYS A 346 -0.07 -12.03 -37.40
N GLY A 347 0.01 -13.33 -37.61
CA GLY A 347 -0.77 -14.07 -38.61
C GLY A 347 -2.15 -14.45 -38.08
N GLU A 348 -2.81 -15.41 -38.73
CA GLU A 348 -4.12 -15.90 -38.29
C GLU A 348 -4.03 -16.62 -36.95
N ASN A 349 -3.05 -17.51 -36.79
CA ASN A 349 -2.86 -18.31 -35.58
C ASN A 349 -1.56 -17.95 -34.84
N ASP A 350 -0.48 -17.68 -35.57
CA ASP A 350 0.86 -17.52 -35.01
C ASP A 350 1.50 -16.18 -35.35
N TRP A 351 2.47 -15.77 -34.54
CA TRP A 351 3.37 -14.68 -34.89
C TRP A 351 4.42 -15.17 -35.88
N LYS A 352 4.73 -14.33 -36.87
CA LYS A 352 5.76 -14.62 -37.88
C LYS A 352 6.76 -13.49 -37.97
N LEU A 353 8.01 -13.87 -38.22
CA LEU A 353 9.07 -12.96 -38.63
C LEU A 353 8.83 -12.54 -40.09
N LYS A 354 9.11 -11.27 -40.41
CA LYS A 354 9.01 -10.72 -41.76
C LYS A 354 10.28 -9.97 -42.12
N GLY A 355 10.75 -10.17 -43.34
CA GLY A 355 11.96 -9.52 -43.84
C GLY A 355 13.25 -10.21 -43.39
N GLY A 356 14.33 -9.95 -44.13
CA GLY A 356 15.60 -10.67 -43.98
C GLY A 356 15.52 -12.13 -44.39
N THR A 357 16.53 -12.90 -44.02
CA THR A 357 16.71 -14.31 -44.39
C THR A 357 15.84 -15.28 -43.57
N LEU A 358 15.20 -14.81 -42.48
CA LEU A 358 14.30 -15.59 -41.62
C LEU A 358 12.83 -15.19 -41.87
N SER A 359 12.52 -14.70 -43.07
CA SER A 359 11.15 -14.32 -43.42
C SER A 359 10.23 -15.52 -43.32
N ASP A 360 9.03 -15.29 -42.79
CA ASP A 360 7.95 -16.28 -42.63
C ASP A 360 8.17 -17.37 -41.58
N SER A 361 9.32 -17.38 -40.89
CA SER A 361 9.55 -18.24 -39.74
C SER A 361 8.58 -17.92 -38.60
N VAL A 362 8.09 -18.96 -37.92
CA VAL A 362 7.23 -18.84 -36.73
C VAL A 362 8.04 -18.25 -35.58
N ALA A 363 7.45 -17.26 -34.90
CA ALA A 363 8.09 -16.56 -33.79
C ALA A 363 7.56 -17.06 -32.44
N ASP A 364 8.46 -17.15 -31.45
CA ASP A 364 8.14 -17.55 -30.08
C ASP A 364 7.22 -16.49 -29.41
N PRO A 365 5.97 -16.83 -29.07
CA PRO A 365 5.04 -15.89 -28.46
C PRO A 365 5.50 -15.40 -27.09
N ASP A 366 6.27 -16.19 -26.34
CA ASP A 366 6.76 -15.78 -25.01
C ASP A 366 7.88 -14.75 -25.11
N MET A 367 8.74 -14.85 -26.13
CA MET A 367 9.72 -13.80 -26.43
C MET A 367 9.05 -12.48 -26.81
N ILE A 368 7.94 -12.53 -27.55
CA ILE A 368 7.16 -11.34 -27.92
C ILE A 368 6.49 -10.72 -26.68
N LYS A 369 5.90 -11.55 -25.81
CA LYS A 369 5.36 -11.07 -24.52
C LYS A 369 6.43 -10.44 -23.64
N GLN A 370 7.64 -11.01 -23.60
CA GLN A 370 8.77 -10.43 -22.88
C GLN A 370 9.20 -9.07 -23.46
N LEU A 371 9.26 -8.95 -24.79
CA LEU A 371 9.52 -7.68 -25.48
C LEU A 371 8.49 -6.61 -25.10
N ILE A 372 7.20 -6.95 -25.16
CA ILE A 372 6.10 -6.04 -24.77
C ILE A 372 6.20 -5.66 -23.30
N LYS A 373 6.53 -6.61 -22.42
CA LYS A 373 6.74 -6.35 -21.00
C LYS A 373 7.89 -5.36 -20.78
N LYS A 374 9.02 -5.53 -21.48
CA LYS A 374 10.15 -4.59 -21.44
C LYS A 374 9.76 -3.20 -21.92
N LEU A 375 8.98 -3.09 -23.00
CA LEU A 375 8.45 -1.81 -23.48
C LEU A 375 7.55 -1.13 -22.45
N ASN A 376 6.66 -1.89 -21.79
CA ASN A 376 5.77 -1.36 -20.76
C ASN A 376 6.48 -1.00 -19.45
N SER A 377 7.67 -1.54 -19.19
CA SER A 377 8.49 -1.16 -18.03
C SER A 377 9.34 0.09 -18.26
N LEU A 378 9.30 0.68 -19.47
CA LEU A 378 10.03 1.91 -19.73
C LEU A 378 9.45 3.07 -18.93
N GLU A 379 10.29 3.70 -18.11
CA GLU A 379 9.96 4.88 -17.35
C GLU A 379 10.72 6.10 -17.86
N VAL A 380 10.01 7.22 -17.91
CA VAL A 380 10.60 8.52 -18.18
C VAL A 380 11.35 9.01 -16.95
N ILE A 381 12.62 9.31 -17.14
CA ILE A 381 13.43 10.00 -16.14
C ILE A 381 13.10 11.49 -16.16
N GLU A 382 13.06 12.07 -17.36
CA GLU A 382 12.82 13.50 -17.54
C GLU A 382 11.94 13.78 -18.77
N PHE A 383 10.91 14.61 -18.59
CA PHE A 383 10.09 15.10 -19.69
C PHE A 383 10.66 16.43 -20.18
N LEU A 384 11.22 16.43 -21.40
CA LEU A 384 11.87 17.59 -21.99
C LEU A 384 10.86 18.57 -22.61
N SER A 385 9.84 18.06 -23.31
CA SER A 385 8.81 18.91 -23.94
C SER A 385 7.51 18.14 -24.22
N PHE A 386 6.40 18.87 -24.19
CA PHE A 386 5.06 18.44 -24.63
C PHE A 386 4.65 19.31 -25.81
N ASN A 387 4.22 18.69 -26.90
CA ASN A 387 4.02 19.35 -28.19
C ASN A 387 5.30 20.07 -28.65
N PRO A 388 6.43 19.33 -28.80
CA PRO A 388 7.69 19.95 -29.16
C PRO A 388 7.57 20.65 -30.52
N THR A 389 8.07 21.89 -30.57
CA THR A 389 8.13 22.65 -31.83
C THR A 389 9.19 22.08 -32.76
N GLN A 390 9.12 22.36 -34.06
CA GLN A 390 10.13 21.91 -35.03
C GLN A 390 11.55 22.38 -34.68
N ASN A 391 11.70 23.50 -33.96
CA ASN A 391 13.00 23.98 -33.49
C ASN A 391 13.56 23.18 -32.29
N GLN A 392 12.70 22.49 -31.53
CA GLN A 392 13.11 21.62 -30.41
C GLN A 392 13.38 20.19 -30.88
N LEU A 393 12.68 19.76 -31.92
CA LEU A 393 12.98 18.57 -32.70
C LEU A 393 14.07 18.93 -33.71
N ASN A 394 15.31 19.19 -33.28
CA ASN A 394 16.43 19.37 -34.22
C ASN A 394 16.38 18.21 -35.23
N THR A 395 15.93 18.49 -36.45
CA THR A 395 15.58 17.46 -37.46
C THR A 395 16.78 16.56 -37.77
N SER A 396 17.99 17.10 -37.67
CA SER A 396 19.25 16.36 -37.82
C SER A 396 19.52 15.27 -36.75
N GLU A 397 18.94 15.36 -35.54
CA GLU A 397 19.11 14.35 -34.48
C GLU A 397 18.31 13.07 -34.75
N PHE A 398 17.19 13.16 -35.48
CA PHE A 398 16.29 12.03 -35.74
C PHE A 398 16.19 11.64 -37.22
N GLU A 399 16.61 12.49 -38.17
CA GLU A 399 16.47 12.19 -39.61
C GLU A 399 17.61 11.36 -40.21
N ASN A 400 18.82 11.40 -39.63
CA ASN A 400 20.00 10.88 -40.34
C ASN A 400 20.56 9.53 -39.86
N ASN A 401 20.04 8.92 -38.79
CA ASN A 401 20.44 7.57 -38.32
C ASN A 401 19.51 7.01 -37.20
N SER A 402 18.21 7.31 -37.21
CA SER A 402 17.34 6.97 -36.07
C SER A 402 16.92 5.50 -36.03
N GLU A 403 17.40 4.82 -34.99
CA GLU A 403 16.75 3.60 -34.51
C GLU A 403 15.30 3.94 -34.13
N SER A 404 14.36 3.08 -34.52
CA SER A 404 12.95 3.32 -34.21
C SER A 404 12.18 2.04 -33.94
N ILE A 405 11.16 2.15 -33.10
CA ILE A 405 10.21 1.06 -32.81
C ILE A 405 8.83 1.53 -33.25
N GLN A 406 8.20 0.76 -34.12
CA GLN A 406 6.83 1.00 -34.55
C GLN A 406 5.94 -0.17 -34.13
N ILE A 407 4.86 0.14 -33.43
CA ILE A 407 3.87 -0.82 -32.97
C ILE A 407 2.55 -0.50 -33.65
N LYS A 408 1.97 -1.48 -34.33
CA LYS A 408 0.67 -1.37 -34.97
C LYS A 408 -0.35 -2.21 -34.22
N PHE A 409 -1.46 -1.59 -33.86
CA PHE A 409 -2.55 -2.20 -33.11
C PHE A 409 -3.64 -2.76 -34.03
N SER A 410 -4.54 -3.51 -33.42
CA SER A 410 -5.68 -4.17 -34.06
C SER A 410 -6.71 -3.17 -34.58
N ASP A 411 -6.85 -2.03 -33.92
CA ASP A 411 -7.69 -0.90 -34.33
C ASP A 411 -7.06 -0.03 -35.42
N THR A 412 -5.94 -0.48 -36.01
CA THR A 412 -5.11 0.20 -37.01
C THR A 412 -4.29 1.40 -36.51
N SER A 413 -4.45 1.80 -35.25
CA SER A 413 -3.60 2.83 -34.67
C SER A 413 -2.13 2.37 -34.64
N THR A 414 -1.23 3.34 -34.66
CA THR A 414 0.22 3.08 -34.61
C THR A 414 0.85 3.97 -33.56
N ILE A 415 1.84 3.43 -32.85
CA ILE A 415 2.74 4.21 -32.00
C ILE A 415 4.15 4.05 -32.55
N THR A 416 4.83 5.17 -32.75
CA THR A 416 6.18 5.23 -33.26
C THR A 416 7.09 5.85 -32.20
N ILE A 417 8.16 5.16 -31.86
CA ILE A 417 9.17 5.62 -30.91
C ILE A 417 10.41 5.92 -31.74
N LEU A 418 10.75 7.20 -31.88
CA LEU A 418 11.93 7.68 -32.57
C LEU A 418 13.05 7.93 -31.56
N CYS A 419 14.24 7.41 -31.85
CA CYS A 419 15.37 7.48 -30.94
C CYS A 419 16.53 8.23 -31.60
N ASN A 420 17.20 9.08 -30.81
CA ASN A 420 18.46 9.69 -31.24
C ASN A 420 19.63 8.71 -31.06
N ASN A 421 20.70 8.91 -31.82
CA ASN A 421 21.99 8.31 -31.57
C ASN A 421 22.60 8.82 -30.26
N LYS A 422 23.31 7.92 -29.59
CA LYS A 422 23.90 8.02 -28.23
C LYS A 422 24.36 9.45 -27.85
N PHE A 423 23.93 9.92 -26.68
CA PHE A 423 24.65 10.97 -25.97
C PHE A 423 26.00 10.42 -25.50
N GLU A 424 27.01 11.29 -25.37
CA GLU A 424 28.38 10.95 -24.97
C GLU A 424 28.47 10.28 -23.58
N ASP A 425 27.41 10.37 -22.76
CA ASP A 425 27.21 9.62 -21.51
C ASP A 425 26.22 8.46 -21.72
N ALA A 426 26.71 7.22 -21.62
CA ALA A 426 26.06 6.00 -22.09
C ALA A 426 24.72 5.59 -21.41
N THR A 427 24.25 6.32 -20.39
CA THR A 427 23.17 5.85 -19.51
C THR A 427 21.77 6.31 -19.90
N LEU A 428 21.64 7.40 -20.69
CA LEU A 428 20.34 8.02 -21.01
C LEU A 428 20.12 8.15 -22.52
N ARG A 429 18.87 7.96 -22.94
CA ARG A 429 18.44 8.20 -24.34
C ARG A 429 17.29 9.17 -24.44
N LYS A 430 17.40 10.06 -25.42
CA LYS A 430 16.33 10.96 -25.85
C LYS A 430 15.43 10.23 -26.84
N ILE A 431 14.14 10.16 -26.51
CA ILE A 431 13.11 9.59 -27.38
C ILE A 431 12.02 10.61 -27.68
N PHE A 432 11.49 10.52 -28.89
CA PHE A 432 10.33 11.27 -29.33
C PHE A 432 9.21 10.30 -29.72
N VAL A 433 8.02 10.50 -29.17
CA VAL A 433 6.82 9.73 -29.50
C VAL A 433 5.83 10.67 -30.18
N PRO A 434 5.76 10.70 -31.52
CA PRO A 434 4.94 11.65 -32.27
C PRO A 434 3.45 11.58 -31.92
N GLU A 435 2.91 10.37 -31.80
CA GLU A 435 1.48 10.16 -31.56
C GLU A 435 1.03 10.61 -30.17
N LEU A 436 1.97 10.70 -29.22
CA LEU A 436 1.75 11.30 -27.91
C LEU A 436 2.20 12.78 -27.85
N SER A 437 2.93 13.25 -28.86
CA SER A 437 3.58 14.55 -28.90
C SER A 437 4.49 14.81 -27.68
N ILE A 438 5.26 13.80 -27.27
CA ILE A 438 6.13 13.84 -26.09
C ILE A 438 7.59 13.64 -26.48
N LEU A 439 8.46 14.51 -25.94
CA LEU A 439 9.91 14.40 -25.99
C LEU A 439 10.46 14.17 -24.57
N CYS A 440 11.19 13.08 -24.35
CA CYS A 440 11.63 12.70 -23.01
C CYS A 440 12.95 11.92 -23.00
N LEU A 441 13.56 11.81 -21.82
CA LEU A 441 14.73 10.98 -21.52
C LEU A 441 14.31 9.68 -20.82
N ILE A 442 14.87 8.55 -21.26
CA ILE A 442 14.67 7.21 -20.70
C ILE A 442 16.01 6.54 -20.39
N GLU A 443 15.99 5.51 -19.53
CA GLU A 443 17.19 4.74 -19.14
C GLU A 443 17.70 3.79 -20.25
N GLU A 444 18.94 3.32 -20.07
CA GLU A 444 19.67 2.41 -20.96
C GLU A 444 18.95 1.08 -21.25
N SER A 445 17.99 0.64 -20.42
CA SER A 445 17.22 -0.60 -20.66
C SER A 445 16.55 -0.63 -22.04
N PHE A 446 16.34 0.53 -22.66
CA PHE A 446 15.90 0.65 -24.05
C PHE A 446 16.91 0.12 -25.08
N ASN A 447 18.21 0.20 -24.81
CA ASN A 447 19.27 -0.37 -25.65
C ASN A 447 19.11 -1.87 -25.80
N GLU A 448 18.74 -2.57 -24.74
CA GLU A 448 18.49 -4.01 -24.81
C GLU A 448 17.36 -4.32 -25.79
N ILE A 449 16.28 -3.52 -25.75
CA ILE A 449 15.13 -3.65 -26.66
C ILE A 449 15.58 -3.46 -28.12
N LEU A 450 16.45 -2.47 -28.35
CA LEU A 450 17.02 -2.24 -29.68
C LEU A 450 18.09 -3.27 -30.06
N SER A 451 18.69 -4.00 -29.12
CA SER A 451 19.74 -4.98 -29.44
C SER A 451 19.20 -6.31 -29.98
N TYR A 452 17.93 -6.60 -29.70
CA TYR A 452 17.24 -7.85 -30.05
C TYR A 452 17.40 -8.30 -31.51
N LYS A 453 18.01 -9.44 -31.75
CA LYS A 453 18.21 -9.98 -33.11
C LYS A 453 17.03 -10.81 -33.59
N ASN A 454 16.91 -10.95 -34.91
CA ASN A 454 15.82 -11.70 -35.55
C ASN A 454 15.76 -13.16 -35.07
N PHE A 455 16.92 -13.80 -34.90
CA PHE A 455 16.99 -15.21 -34.49
C PHE A 455 16.54 -15.44 -33.04
N GLU A 456 16.56 -14.43 -32.17
CA GLU A 456 16.16 -14.57 -30.76
C GLU A 456 14.64 -14.78 -30.61
N PHE A 457 13.86 -14.39 -31.63
CA PHE A 457 12.41 -14.57 -31.65
C PHE A 457 11.97 -15.83 -32.36
N LEU A 458 12.87 -16.65 -32.89
CA LEU A 458 12.48 -17.90 -33.54
C LEU A 458 11.78 -18.83 -32.56
N ASN A 459 10.80 -19.60 -33.06
CA ASN A 459 10.17 -20.63 -32.24
C ASN A 459 11.23 -21.58 -31.65
N LYS A 460 11.05 -21.94 -30.39
CA LYS A 460 12.01 -22.74 -29.62
C LYS A 460 11.67 -24.22 -29.64
N ASP A 461 10.56 -24.63 -30.24
CA ASP A 461 10.26 -26.05 -30.39
C ASP A 461 11.24 -26.68 -31.40
N TYR A 462 11.82 -27.82 -31.07
CA TYR A 462 12.73 -28.54 -31.97
C TYR A 462 11.99 -29.08 -33.19
N PHE A 463 10.76 -29.56 -32.96
CA PHE A 463 9.90 -30.16 -33.98
C PHE A 463 8.45 -29.71 -33.74
N PRO A 464 7.59 -29.73 -34.77
CA PRO A 464 6.16 -29.51 -34.60
C PRO A 464 5.50 -30.57 -33.70
N ASP A 465 4.43 -30.20 -32.99
CA ASP A 465 3.72 -31.08 -32.03
C ASP A 465 3.18 -32.38 -32.65
N GLU A 466 2.96 -32.39 -33.97
CA GLU A 466 2.48 -33.57 -34.70
C GLU A 466 3.57 -34.63 -34.95
N TYR A 467 4.85 -34.28 -34.76
CA TYR A 467 5.97 -35.18 -35.05
C TYR A 467 6.08 -36.28 -34.00
N SER A 468 6.40 -37.50 -34.45
CA SER A 468 6.68 -38.63 -33.58
C SER A 468 7.99 -39.27 -33.98
N ILE A 469 8.92 -39.41 -33.04
CA ILE A 469 10.24 -39.99 -33.29
C ILE A 469 10.19 -41.51 -33.02
N LYS A 470 10.56 -42.31 -34.02
CA LYS A 470 10.62 -43.78 -34.00
C LYS A 470 11.93 -44.29 -33.39
N THR A 471 13.06 -43.80 -33.89
CA THR A 471 14.39 -44.15 -33.41
C THR A 471 15.31 -42.92 -33.39
N LEU A 472 16.33 -42.96 -32.54
CA LEU A 472 17.33 -41.91 -32.41
C LEU A 472 18.71 -42.54 -32.41
N ARG A 473 19.60 -42.00 -33.25
CA ARG A 473 21.01 -42.42 -33.33
C ARG A 473 21.92 -41.25 -33.02
N ILE A 474 22.99 -41.52 -32.28
CA ILE A 474 24.06 -40.55 -32.06
C ILE A 474 25.33 -41.12 -32.71
N LEU A 475 25.89 -40.35 -33.64
CA LEU A 475 27.06 -40.67 -34.41
C LEU A 475 28.23 -39.75 -34.00
N ASN A 476 29.44 -40.25 -34.09
CA ASN A 476 30.64 -39.41 -34.05
C ASN A 476 30.76 -38.67 -35.39
N LYS A 477 30.95 -37.34 -35.34
CA LYS A 477 31.01 -36.51 -36.55
C LYS A 477 32.17 -36.85 -37.49
N ASN A 478 33.30 -37.34 -36.95
CA ASN A 478 34.54 -37.51 -37.73
C ASN A 478 34.56 -38.78 -38.57
N ASN A 479 34.01 -39.88 -38.04
CA ASN A 479 34.04 -41.20 -38.67
C ASN A 479 32.64 -41.80 -38.89
N GLU A 480 31.57 -41.07 -38.53
CA GLU A 480 30.17 -41.52 -38.58
C GLU A 480 29.92 -42.84 -37.81
N GLU A 481 30.78 -43.19 -36.86
CA GLU A 481 30.58 -44.36 -36.00
C GLU A 481 29.39 -44.14 -35.06
N VAL A 482 28.55 -45.17 -34.96
CA VAL A 482 27.39 -45.17 -34.07
C VAL A 482 27.87 -45.28 -32.61
N ILE A 483 27.74 -44.19 -31.87
CA ILE A 483 28.00 -44.12 -30.42
C ILE A 483 26.80 -44.66 -29.64
N PHE A 484 25.60 -44.37 -30.14
CA PHE A 484 24.34 -44.78 -29.51
C PHE A 484 23.28 -45.07 -30.57
N ASP A 485 22.65 -46.24 -30.51
CA ASP A 485 21.51 -46.61 -31.35
C ASP A 485 20.55 -47.49 -30.53
N LYS A 486 19.38 -46.96 -30.19
CA LYS A 486 18.31 -47.71 -29.51
C LYS A 486 16.93 -47.15 -29.88
N ASN A 487 15.94 -48.04 -29.97
CA ASN A 487 14.50 -47.73 -30.13
C ASN A 487 13.86 -47.12 -28.85
N HIS A 488 14.62 -46.36 -28.07
CA HIS A 488 14.22 -45.94 -26.73
C HIS A 488 13.18 -44.83 -26.75
N THR A 489 11.96 -45.18 -26.36
CA THR A 489 10.80 -44.29 -26.19
C THR A 489 11.00 -43.16 -25.17
N PHE A 490 12.02 -43.24 -24.30
CA PHE A 490 12.32 -42.22 -23.29
C PHE A 490 13.04 -41.00 -23.91
N THR A 491 14.04 -41.21 -24.76
CA THR A 491 14.84 -40.13 -25.36
C THR A 491 14.07 -39.37 -26.44
N SER A 492 13.19 -40.05 -27.20
CA SER A 492 12.30 -39.40 -28.16
C SER A 492 11.31 -38.44 -27.49
N LYS A 493 10.71 -38.85 -26.37
CA LYS A 493 9.83 -37.98 -25.58
C LYS A 493 10.55 -36.76 -25.04
N LEU A 494 11.84 -36.87 -24.71
CA LEU A 494 12.63 -35.77 -24.18
C LEU A 494 12.85 -34.67 -25.25
N PHE A 495 13.22 -35.02 -26.48
CA PHE A 495 13.34 -34.04 -27.57
C PHE A 495 11.99 -33.43 -27.98
N LEU A 496 10.91 -34.23 -27.97
CA LEU A 496 9.56 -33.73 -28.27
C LEU A 496 9.01 -32.80 -27.18
N ASN A 497 9.42 -33.00 -25.92
CA ASN A 497 8.93 -32.19 -24.79
C ASN A 497 9.89 -31.06 -24.38
N SER A 498 11.11 -31.04 -24.92
CA SER A 498 12.09 -30.00 -24.63
C SER A 498 12.01 -28.88 -25.64
N LYS A 499 12.54 -27.72 -25.25
CA LYS A 499 12.67 -26.55 -26.12
C LYS A 499 14.13 -26.14 -26.22
N ILE A 500 14.45 -25.42 -27.28
CA ILE A 500 15.70 -24.71 -27.43
C ILE A 500 15.76 -23.65 -26.33
N LYS A 501 16.85 -23.63 -25.57
CA LYS A 501 17.01 -22.65 -24.47
C LYS A 501 17.17 -21.23 -25.01
N ALA A 502 18.06 -21.06 -25.99
CA ALA A 502 18.28 -19.79 -26.67
C ALA A 502 19.01 -19.97 -28.01
N TYR A 503 18.55 -19.26 -29.04
CA TYR A 503 19.33 -19.04 -30.25
C TYR A 503 20.43 -18.00 -29.97
N LEU A 504 21.65 -18.29 -30.40
CA LEU A 504 22.85 -17.53 -30.01
C LEU A 504 23.42 -16.70 -31.16
N ASN A 505 23.46 -17.26 -32.37
CA ASN A 505 23.96 -16.57 -33.56
C ASN A 505 23.57 -17.30 -34.85
N ARG A 506 24.03 -16.75 -35.98
CA ARG A 506 23.84 -17.26 -37.34
C ARG A 506 25.15 -17.65 -38.03
N LYS A 507 26.10 -18.18 -37.26
CA LYS A 507 27.47 -18.52 -37.69
C LYS A 507 27.74 -20.02 -37.59
N SER A 508 26.70 -20.84 -37.70
CA SER A 508 26.85 -22.30 -37.84
C SER A 508 27.27 -22.63 -39.27
N GLU A 509 28.26 -23.48 -39.40
CA GLU A 509 28.79 -24.06 -40.63
C GLU A 509 28.80 -25.61 -40.50
N ASN A 510 29.21 -26.32 -41.55
CA ASN A 510 29.09 -27.79 -41.59
C ASN A 510 30.02 -28.56 -40.63
N ASP A 511 31.10 -27.93 -40.20
CA ASP A 511 32.18 -28.46 -39.37
C ASP A 511 32.27 -27.81 -37.98
N GLY A 512 31.63 -26.66 -37.77
CA GLY A 512 31.55 -26.01 -36.46
C GLY A 512 30.72 -24.73 -36.45
N THR A 513 30.85 -23.96 -35.39
CA THR A 513 30.24 -22.63 -35.25
C THR A 513 31.21 -21.67 -34.58
N TRP A 514 31.13 -20.39 -34.96
CA TRP A 514 31.75 -19.33 -34.16
C TRP A 514 30.89 -18.99 -32.95
N HIS A 515 31.46 -19.06 -31.74
CA HIS A 515 30.82 -18.62 -30.51
C HIS A 515 31.78 -17.74 -29.71
N LYS A 516 31.36 -16.50 -29.40
CA LYS A 516 32.16 -15.51 -28.64
C LYS A 516 33.59 -15.25 -29.14
N GLY A 517 33.84 -15.46 -30.43
CA GLY A 517 35.15 -15.24 -31.04
C GLY A 517 36.00 -16.50 -31.18
N ASP A 518 35.55 -17.63 -30.63
CA ASP A 518 36.21 -18.92 -30.75
C ASP A 518 35.47 -19.82 -31.75
N TRP A 519 36.23 -20.64 -32.47
CA TRP A 519 35.70 -21.68 -33.33
C TRP A 519 35.39 -22.94 -32.50
N VAL A 520 34.15 -23.41 -32.56
CA VAL A 520 33.68 -24.58 -31.82
C VAL A 520 33.29 -25.68 -32.82
N PRO A 521 34.05 -26.77 -32.95
CA PRO A 521 33.75 -27.84 -33.89
C PRO A 521 32.57 -28.70 -33.44
N TRP A 522 31.84 -29.26 -34.40
CA TRP A 522 30.82 -30.28 -34.14
C TRP A 522 31.48 -31.63 -33.84
N LYS A 523 31.12 -32.25 -32.71
CA LYS A 523 31.64 -33.57 -32.29
C LYS A 523 30.69 -34.71 -32.56
N HIS A 524 29.39 -34.48 -32.42
CA HIS A 524 28.37 -35.51 -32.54
C HIS A 524 27.28 -35.11 -33.54
N ILE A 525 26.68 -36.10 -34.18
CA ILE A 525 25.46 -35.93 -34.98
C ILE A 525 24.37 -36.76 -34.32
N VAL A 526 23.23 -36.13 -34.03
CA VAL A 526 22.01 -36.84 -33.64
C VAL A 526 21.12 -36.95 -34.88
N GLU A 527 20.80 -38.17 -35.26
CA GLU A 527 19.86 -38.48 -36.34
C GLU A 527 18.51 -38.90 -35.75
N PHE A 528 17.44 -38.29 -36.23
CA PHE A 528 16.07 -38.61 -35.83
C PHE A 528 15.35 -39.37 -36.96
N ASP A 529 14.91 -40.59 -36.69
CA ASP A 529 14.01 -41.33 -37.57
C ASP A 529 12.57 -41.11 -37.09
N PHE A 530 11.70 -40.56 -37.95
CA PHE A 530 10.34 -40.21 -37.58
C PHE A 530 9.34 -41.33 -37.90
N ALA A 531 8.49 -41.66 -36.92
CA ALA A 531 7.29 -42.47 -37.12
C ALA A 531 6.19 -41.67 -37.84
N TYR A 532 6.14 -40.35 -37.62
CA TYR A 532 5.28 -39.44 -38.34
C TYR A 532 5.93 -38.05 -38.41
N PRO A 533 5.91 -37.37 -39.57
CA PRO A 533 5.45 -37.87 -40.88
C PRO A 533 6.32 -39.03 -41.41
N GLU A 534 5.71 -39.99 -42.13
CA GLU A 534 6.44 -41.12 -42.72
C GLU A 534 7.34 -40.67 -43.87
N ASN A 535 8.52 -41.28 -44.02
CA ASN A 535 9.49 -41.05 -45.11
C ASN A 535 10.16 -39.65 -45.17
N ILE A 536 10.36 -39.00 -44.03
CA ILE A 536 11.25 -37.82 -43.96
C ILE A 536 12.71 -38.30 -43.84
N ASN A 537 13.61 -37.66 -44.61
CA ASN A 537 15.05 -37.85 -44.40
C ASN A 537 15.39 -37.47 -42.95
N PRO A 538 16.18 -38.29 -42.23
CA PRO A 538 16.42 -38.02 -40.83
C PRO A 538 17.01 -36.63 -40.64
N ASP A 539 16.36 -35.84 -39.80
CA ASP A 539 16.88 -34.54 -39.41
C ASP A 539 18.19 -34.77 -38.65
N ARG A 540 19.22 -34.02 -39.02
CA ARG A 540 20.55 -34.12 -38.41
C ARG A 540 20.78 -32.92 -37.51
N LEU A 541 20.86 -33.17 -36.22
CA LEU A 541 21.26 -32.18 -35.23
C LEU A 541 22.75 -32.35 -34.92
N MET A 542 23.55 -31.33 -35.23
CA MET A 542 24.97 -31.28 -34.92
C MET A 542 25.15 -30.78 -33.49
N LEU A 543 25.98 -31.47 -32.70
CA LEU A 543 26.29 -31.12 -31.32
C LEU A 543 27.80 -30.87 -31.17
N SER A 544 28.17 -29.81 -30.46
CA SER A 544 29.57 -29.52 -30.13
C SER A 544 30.07 -30.42 -28.98
N GLU A 545 31.29 -30.18 -28.52
CA GLU A 545 31.62 -30.52 -27.12
C GLU A 545 30.77 -29.69 -26.16
N GLN A 546 30.47 -30.24 -25.00
CA GLN A 546 29.87 -29.46 -23.95
C GLN A 546 30.89 -28.45 -23.40
N LEU A 547 30.54 -27.17 -23.47
CA LEU A 547 31.41 -26.07 -23.05
C LEU A 547 31.24 -25.71 -21.57
N GLY A 548 30.17 -26.21 -20.92
CA GLY A 548 29.95 -26.08 -19.49
C GLY A 548 28.64 -26.73 -19.04
N ALA A 549 28.37 -26.71 -17.73
CA ALA A 549 27.22 -27.38 -17.12
C ALA A 549 25.86 -27.00 -17.73
N THR A 550 25.73 -25.78 -18.26
CA THR A 550 24.47 -25.27 -18.85
C THR A 550 24.62 -24.76 -20.29
N LEU A 551 25.74 -25.12 -20.93
CA LEU A 551 26.11 -24.66 -22.27
C LEU A 551 26.57 -25.83 -23.13
N TRP A 552 25.71 -26.22 -24.07
CA TRP A 552 26.01 -27.19 -25.10
C TRP A 552 25.45 -26.67 -26.43
N LEU A 553 26.35 -26.37 -27.36
CA LEU A 553 25.96 -25.78 -28.63
C LEU A 553 25.44 -26.85 -29.58
N ALA A 554 24.39 -26.47 -30.30
CA ALA A 554 23.76 -27.32 -31.28
C ALA A 554 23.27 -26.52 -32.48
N SER A 555 23.12 -27.21 -33.61
CA SER A 555 22.62 -26.63 -34.86
C SER A 555 21.97 -27.73 -35.70
N PHE A 556 20.82 -27.45 -36.32
CA PHE A 556 20.31 -28.37 -37.34
C PHE A 556 21.10 -28.16 -38.63
N LYS A 557 21.36 -29.26 -39.34
CA LYS A 557 22.06 -29.23 -40.60
C LYS A 557 21.40 -28.23 -41.57
N ASP A 558 22.22 -27.44 -42.25
CA ASP A 558 21.82 -26.48 -43.29
C ASP A 558 20.95 -25.29 -42.83
N ASN A 559 20.78 -25.04 -41.52
CA ASN A 559 19.98 -23.93 -41.01
C ASN A 559 20.78 -22.67 -40.60
N ASN A 560 22.11 -22.74 -40.62
CA ASN A 560 23.09 -21.71 -40.22
C ASN A 560 22.88 -21.13 -38.80
N LEU A 561 22.00 -21.70 -37.98
CA LEU A 561 21.62 -21.21 -36.66
C LEU A 561 22.32 -22.03 -35.59
N THR A 562 22.96 -21.33 -34.66
CA THR A 562 23.55 -21.93 -33.46
C THR A 562 22.67 -21.63 -32.27
N PHE A 563 22.31 -22.65 -31.52
CA PHE A 563 21.52 -22.51 -30.30
C PHE A 563 22.09 -23.32 -29.15
N ASN A 564 21.64 -23.00 -27.94
CA ASN A 564 21.96 -23.74 -26.72
C ASN A 564 20.83 -24.72 -26.40
N LEU A 565 21.21 -25.93 -25.97
CA LEU A 565 20.27 -26.93 -25.47
C LEU A 565 19.70 -26.53 -24.10
N ASP A 566 18.53 -27.08 -23.78
CA ASP A 566 17.94 -26.98 -22.44
C ASP A 566 18.74 -27.81 -21.42
N VAL A 567 18.71 -27.38 -20.15
CA VAL A 567 19.49 -28.01 -19.08
C VAL A 567 19.08 -29.47 -18.87
N ASP A 568 17.78 -29.78 -18.93
CA ASP A 568 17.29 -31.14 -18.76
C ASP A 568 17.76 -32.03 -19.91
N LEU A 569 17.83 -31.48 -21.12
CA LEU A 569 18.33 -32.19 -22.29
C LEU A 569 19.85 -32.43 -22.20
N ILE A 570 20.62 -31.44 -21.71
CA ILE A 570 22.06 -31.55 -21.49
C ILE A 570 22.37 -32.70 -20.53
N GLU A 571 21.75 -32.71 -19.34
CA GLU A 571 22.01 -33.73 -18.31
C GLU A 571 21.72 -35.16 -18.82
N ASN A 572 20.62 -35.31 -19.56
CA ASN A 572 20.26 -36.61 -20.12
C ASN A 572 21.21 -37.06 -21.23
N LEU A 573 21.59 -36.16 -22.15
CA LEU A 573 22.55 -36.49 -23.22
C LEU A 573 23.94 -36.82 -22.66
N GLN A 574 24.39 -36.11 -21.61
CA GLN A 574 25.61 -36.47 -20.89
C GLN A 574 25.53 -37.88 -20.31
N SER A 575 24.40 -38.24 -19.67
CA SER A 575 24.22 -39.57 -19.08
C SER A 575 24.24 -40.70 -20.11
N ILE A 576 23.84 -40.41 -21.36
CA ILE A 576 23.86 -41.35 -22.47
C ILE A 576 25.29 -41.50 -22.99
N LEU A 577 25.96 -40.37 -23.25
CA LEU A 577 27.30 -40.34 -23.82
C LEU A 577 28.37 -40.88 -22.86
N SER A 578 28.21 -40.66 -21.55
CA SER A 578 29.09 -41.25 -20.52
C SER A 578 28.91 -42.75 -20.31
N LYS A 579 27.78 -43.33 -20.73
CA LYS A 579 27.53 -44.79 -20.69
C LYS A 579 27.98 -45.52 -21.95
N SER A 580 28.37 -44.78 -23.00
CA SER A 580 28.82 -45.31 -24.30
C SER A 580 30.33 -45.24 -24.50
N ASP A 581 31.09 -44.59 -23.60
CA ASP A 581 32.54 -44.79 -23.50
C ASP A 581 32.79 -46.14 -22.80
N PRO A 582 33.68 -47.01 -23.33
CA PRO A 582 33.93 -48.34 -22.78
C PRO A 582 34.56 -48.36 -21.38
#